data_AF-A0A061BPT3-F1
#
_entry.id   AF-A0A061BPT3-F1
#
_cell.length_a   1.000
_cell.length_b   1.000
_cell.length_c   1.000
_cell.angle_alpha   90.00
_cell.angle_beta   90.00
_cell.angle_gamma   90.00
#
_symmetry.space_group_name_H-M   'P 1'
#
loop_
_entity.id
_entity.type
_entity.pdbx_description
1 polymer ?
#
loop_
_entity_poly.entity_id
_entity_poly.type
_entity_poly.pdbx_seq_one_letter_code
_entity_poly.pdbx_strand_id
1 'polypeptide(L)'
;MLTNEITSQITETKRLIDSLNNPLNHSLPSPSPSADSAKLHSKLEALKKVEKLCGFYENSNNQQNDPKNLLENLCTGLETFLGFNSASKGYNGTGIVYSDLDRLCDGVMGFLSGVLGAVKDDEAVKTYDNYMDKKLSEVLKEVNKNIGTGRTGLVDAVAAVKEWLEGYGSQLNNKITAVKEPIEVMKNLVEHDKNEIKIEKDKNLITQVQEWTERAGRYASYADKAKKALKDIDPTLLGKLKCSISLLVQATGTFKAAAEDGDLKDVYEEAGQKMHELHVFLEKRFKTYTYNLHKYLKDQIGALNGDLTNFKNKQFSRLFSSINIELFNAFNTVQTAIERLETNYQSRIVDGLSPIVENAKLLKGKVESEKGILRTQVTSLGDRMSALTTLYRSVNSEVPDEVNKFKKSDGWSVEQYVEQFKVTIKDKISEYVTDELCDKITAALKKFTDPIANGKEIRGT
;
A
#
# COMPACT_ATOMS: atom_id res chain seq x y z
N MET A 1 9.39 -122.20 42.04
CA MET A 1 9.39 -120.86 42.69
C MET A 1 8.39 -119.92 42.02
N LEU A 2 8.40 -119.80 40.68
CA LEU A 2 7.46 -118.96 39.92
C LEU A 2 5.99 -119.44 40.02
N THR A 3 5.75 -120.75 39.96
CA THR A 3 4.40 -121.35 40.03
C THR A 3 3.71 -121.06 41.36
N ASN A 4 4.43 -121.22 42.49
CA ASN A 4 3.90 -120.93 43.83
C ASN A 4 3.50 -119.44 43.99
N GLU A 5 4.28 -118.53 43.40
CA GLU A 5 4.01 -117.09 43.42
C GLU A 5 2.74 -116.75 42.60
N ILE A 6 2.60 -117.34 41.41
CA ILE A 6 1.42 -117.14 40.56
C ILE A 6 0.16 -117.70 41.21
N THR A 7 0.22 -118.91 41.79
CA THR A 7 -0.92 -119.52 42.50
C THR A 7 -1.32 -118.69 43.73
N SER A 8 -0.35 -118.08 44.42
CA SER A 8 -0.61 -117.13 45.52
C SER A 8 -1.35 -115.89 45.01
N GLN A 9 -0.88 -115.28 43.92
CA GLN A 9 -1.54 -114.11 43.32
C GLN A 9 -2.94 -114.40 42.76
N ILE A 10 -3.19 -115.61 42.25
CA ILE A 10 -4.53 -116.06 41.83
C ILE A 10 -5.46 -116.12 43.03
N THR A 11 -4.98 -116.69 44.15
CA THR A 11 -5.76 -116.80 45.39
C THR A 11 -6.10 -115.42 45.96
N GLU A 12 -5.12 -114.51 46.00
CA GLU A 12 -5.29 -113.13 46.46
C GLU A 12 -6.28 -112.36 45.57
N THR A 13 -6.15 -112.49 44.25
CA THR A 13 -7.03 -111.82 43.28
C THR A 13 -8.47 -112.35 43.35
N LYS A 14 -8.67 -113.66 43.54
CA LYS A 14 -10.00 -114.23 43.79
C LYS A 14 -10.63 -113.67 45.07
N ARG A 15 -9.85 -113.61 46.16
CA ARG A 15 -10.30 -113.05 47.43
C ARG A 15 -10.73 -111.57 47.30
N LEU A 16 -10.00 -110.78 46.50
CA LEU A 16 -10.35 -109.39 46.20
C LEU A 16 -11.67 -109.29 45.41
N ILE A 17 -11.87 -110.14 44.39
CA ILE A 17 -13.12 -110.20 43.61
C ILE A 17 -14.30 -110.60 44.52
N ASP A 18 -14.13 -111.61 45.37
CA ASP A 18 -15.17 -112.06 46.30
C ASP A 18 -15.51 -110.97 47.33
N SER A 19 -14.52 -110.18 47.78
CA SER A 19 -14.75 -109.04 48.68
C SER A 19 -15.50 -107.87 48.05
N LEU A 20 -15.36 -107.69 46.73
CA LEU A 20 -16.10 -106.69 45.93
C LEU A 20 -17.54 -107.14 45.62
N ASN A 21 -17.79 -108.45 45.55
CA ASN A 21 -19.12 -109.03 45.28
C ASN A 21 -19.96 -109.27 46.55
N ASN A 22 -19.40 -109.03 47.75
CA ASN A 22 -20.08 -109.27 49.02
C ASN A 22 -20.92 -108.04 49.45
N PRO A 23 -22.24 -108.15 49.77
CA PRO A 23 -23.12 -106.98 49.94
C PRO A 23 -22.90 -106.14 51.22
N LEU A 24 -21.91 -106.47 52.06
CA LEU A 24 -21.84 -105.99 53.45
C LEU A 24 -20.70 -105.01 53.77
N ASN A 25 -19.93 -104.52 52.79
CA ASN A 25 -18.91 -103.49 53.03
C ASN A 25 -19.24 -102.17 52.33
N HIS A 26 -20.05 -101.34 53.01
CA HIS A 26 -20.12 -99.91 52.75
C HIS A 26 -18.94 -99.20 53.43
N SER A 27 -17.85 -98.96 52.70
CA SER A 27 -17.02 -97.75 52.85
C SER A 27 -15.82 -97.80 51.90
N LEU A 28 -15.90 -97.02 50.82
CA LEU A 28 -14.87 -96.11 50.30
C LEU A 28 -15.35 -95.48 48.97
N PRO A 29 -15.06 -94.20 48.68
CA PRO A 29 -15.47 -93.55 47.45
C PRO A 29 -14.45 -93.81 46.33
N SER A 30 -14.86 -94.50 45.26
CA SER A 30 -14.11 -94.52 43.99
C SER A 30 -15.02 -94.86 42.80
N PRO A 31 -14.61 -94.50 41.57
CA PRO A 31 -15.49 -94.43 40.41
C PRO A 31 -15.93 -95.83 39.96
N SER A 32 -17.24 -96.01 39.78
CA SER A 32 -17.87 -97.13 39.06
C SER A 32 -17.31 -98.54 39.41
N PRO A 33 -17.92 -99.26 40.37
CA PRO A 33 -17.52 -100.63 40.78
C PRO A 33 -17.37 -101.64 39.62
N SER A 34 -18.05 -101.38 38.51
CA SER A 34 -18.03 -102.16 37.27
C SER A 34 -16.66 -102.19 36.57
N ALA A 35 -15.92 -101.08 36.53
CA ALA A 35 -14.66 -100.98 35.79
C ALA A 35 -13.51 -101.70 36.53
N ASP A 36 -13.45 -101.57 37.84
CA ASP A 36 -12.44 -102.24 38.68
C ASP A 36 -12.69 -103.76 38.77
N SER A 37 -13.97 -104.18 38.83
CA SER A 37 -14.35 -105.59 38.77
C SER A 37 -13.96 -106.23 37.43
N ALA A 38 -14.28 -105.58 36.29
CA ALA A 38 -13.91 -106.09 34.97
C ALA A 38 -12.38 -106.22 34.79
N LYS A 39 -11.61 -105.27 35.34
CA LYS A 39 -10.14 -105.29 35.30
C LYS A 39 -9.56 -106.41 36.19
N LEU A 40 -10.12 -106.63 37.37
CA LEU A 40 -9.72 -107.74 38.27
C LEU A 40 -10.09 -109.11 37.69
N HIS A 41 -11.27 -109.25 37.08
CA HIS A 41 -11.65 -110.47 36.37
C HIS A 41 -10.71 -110.76 35.18
N SER A 42 -10.35 -109.73 34.41
CA SER A 42 -9.38 -109.86 33.31
C SER A 42 -8.00 -110.26 33.82
N LYS A 43 -7.54 -109.68 34.95
CA LYS A 43 -6.28 -110.04 35.60
C LYS A 43 -6.29 -111.49 36.11
N LEU A 44 -7.39 -111.94 36.70
CA LEU A 44 -7.55 -113.31 37.18
C LEU A 44 -7.49 -114.33 36.04
N GLU A 45 -8.17 -114.06 34.93
CA GLU A 45 -8.14 -114.92 33.74
C GLU A 45 -6.73 -114.96 33.11
N ALA A 46 -6.04 -113.82 33.07
CA ALA A 46 -4.64 -113.77 32.62
C ALA A 46 -3.73 -114.62 33.54
N LEU A 47 -3.83 -114.45 34.86
CA LEU A 47 -3.02 -115.21 35.82
C LEU A 47 -3.27 -116.72 35.73
N LYS A 48 -4.53 -117.16 35.59
CA LYS A 48 -4.87 -118.59 35.38
C LYS A 48 -4.25 -119.16 34.11
N LYS A 49 -4.16 -118.37 33.03
CA LYS A 49 -3.50 -118.79 31.79
C LYS A 49 -1.98 -118.89 31.97
N VAL A 50 -1.37 -117.97 32.73
CA VAL A 50 0.06 -118.03 33.07
C VAL A 50 0.38 -119.20 34.01
N GLU A 51 -0.52 -119.52 34.95
CA GLU A 51 -0.40 -120.71 35.81
C GLU A 51 -0.41 -122.01 34.98
N LYS A 52 -1.32 -122.13 34.00
CA LYS A 52 -1.32 -123.25 33.04
C LYS A 52 0.02 -123.31 32.29
N LEU A 53 0.54 -122.16 31.83
CA LEU A 53 1.83 -122.08 31.15
C LEU A 53 3.00 -122.54 32.04
N CYS A 54 2.99 -122.19 33.32
CA CYS A 54 3.99 -122.64 34.29
C CYS A 54 3.88 -124.13 34.60
N GLY A 55 2.66 -124.67 34.69
CA GLY A 55 2.43 -126.11 34.83
C GLY A 55 2.99 -126.91 33.66
N PHE A 56 2.97 -126.36 32.43
CA PHE A 56 3.62 -126.99 31.27
C PHE A 56 5.15 -126.99 31.39
N TYR A 57 5.75 -125.94 31.96
CA TYR A 57 7.20 -125.85 32.20
C TYR A 57 7.65 -126.86 33.26
N GLU A 58 6.91 -127.03 34.36
CA GLU A 58 7.25 -127.99 35.42
C GLU A 58 7.12 -129.45 34.96
N ASN A 59 6.13 -129.77 34.13
CA ASN A 59 5.96 -131.09 33.54
C ASN A 59 7.03 -131.43 32.49
N SER A 60 7.70 -130.43 31.91
CA SER A 60 8.78 -130.64 30.94
C SER A 60 10.04 -131.30 31.56
N ASN A 61 10.23 -131.16 32.87
CA ASN A 61 11.38 -131.70 33.60
C ASN A 61 11.26 -133.18 34.02
N ASN A 62 10.08 -133.80 33.93
CA ASN A 62 9.81 -135.13 34.51
C ASN A 62 9.54 -136.25 33.48
N GLN A 63 9.74 -136.01 32.18
CA GLN A 63 9.66 -137.04 31.16
C GLN A 63 10.77 -136.87 30.13
N GLN A 64 11.23 -137.98 29.56
CA GLN A 64 12.11 -138.04 28.40
C GLN A 64 11.40 -137.42 27.19
N ASN A 65 11.33 -136.09 27.17
CA ASN A 65 10.49 -135.33 26.26
C ASN A 65 11.25 -135.06 24.97
N ASP A 66 10.78 -135.69 23.90
CA ASP A 66 11.10 -135.36 22.50
C ASP A 66 10.97 -133.83 22.30
N PRO A 67 12.02 -133.13 21.83
CA PRO A 67 12.00 -131.69 21.55
C PRO A 67 10.78 -131.23 20.73
N LYS A 68 10.23 -132.12 19.90
CA LYS A 68 9.02 -131.86 19.13
C LYS A 68 7.79 -131.60 19.99
N ASN A 69 7.57 -132.38 21.04
CA ASN A 69 6.42 -132.20 21.94
C ASN A 69 6.51 -130.91 22.75
N LEU A 70 7.73 -130.45 23.08
CA LEU A 70 7.92 -129.17 23.74
C LEU A 70 7.55 -128.00 22.81
N LEU A 71 7.97 -128.06 21.54
CA LEU A 71 7.58 -127.05 20.55
C LEU A 71 6.07 -127.07 20.28
N GLU A 72 5.47 -128.24 20.11
CA GLU A 72 4.01 -128.35 19.88
C GLU A 72 3.23 -127.75 21.06
N ASN A 73 3.60 -128.08 22.29
CA ASN A 73 2.94 -127.55 23.49
C ASN A 73 3.18 -126.04 23.67
N LEU A 74 4.37 -125.52 23.37
CA LEU A 74 4.64 -124.08 23.41
C LEU A 74 3.83 -123.33 22.35
N CYS A 75 3.77 -123.85 21.13
CA CYS A 75 2.96 -123.30 20.05
C CYS A 75 1.48 -123.30 20.41
N THR A 76 0.92 -124.41 20.90
CA THR A 76 -0.48 -124.49 21.35
C THR A 76 -0.76 -123.57 22.54
N GLY A 77 0.19 -123.45 23.48
CA GLY A 77 0.12 -122.51 24.59
C GLY A 77 0.07 -121.06 24.11
N LEU A 78 0.90 -120.69 23.14
CA LEU A 78 0.90 -119.35 22.53
C LEU A 78 -0.36 -119.09 21.71
N GLU A 79 -0.83 -120.06 20.93
CA GLU A 79 -2.10 -119.96 20.19
C GLU A 79 -3.28 -119.70 21.15
N THR A 80 -3.34 -120.44 22.26
CA THR A 80 -4.38 -120.27 23.29
C THR A 80 -4.25 -118.92 24.00
N PHE A 81 -3.02 -118.51 24.33
CA PHE A 81 -2.73 -117.25 25.01
C PHE A 81 -3.10 -116.04 24.14
N LEU A 82 -2.81 -116.11 22.84
CA LEU A 82 -3.12 -115.09 21.84
C LEU A 82 -4.54 -115.23 21.24
N GLY A 83 -5.27 -116.30 21.58
CA GLY A 83 -6.62 -116.57 21.09
C GLY A 83 -6.66 -116.88 19.59
N PHE A 84 -5.59 -117.44 19.05
CA PHE A 84 -5.55 -117.96 17.70
C PHE A 84 -6.35 -119.26 17.60
N ASN A 85 -7.17 -119.36 16.56
CA ASN A 85 -7.88 -120.57 16.20
C ASN A 85 -7.32 -121.10 14.88
N SER A 86 -6.71 -122.29 14.97
CA SER A 86 -6.07 -122.99 13.87
C SER A 86 -7.04 -123.40 12.76
N ALA A 87 -8.33 -123.60 13.06
CA ALA A 87 -9.35 -123.93 12.07
C ALA A 87 -9.80 -122.72 11.26
N SER A 88 -9.98 -121.55 11.90
CA SER A 88 -10.33 -120.31 11.20
C SER A 88 -9.12 -119.53 10.68
N LYS A 89 -7.90 -119.96 11.04
CA LYS A 89 -6.63 -119.23 10.83
C LYS A 89 -6.72 -117.78 11.32
N GLY A 90 -7.48 -117.54 12.38
CA GLY A 90 -7.84 -116.21 12.85
C GLY A 90 -8.11 -116.15 14.35
N TYR A 91 -8.42 -114.96 14.84
CA TYR A 91 -8.68 -114.73 16.26
C TYR A 91 -10.05 -115.25 16.68
N ASN A 92 -10.13 -115.94 17.82
CA ASN A 92 -11.36 -116.56 18.34
C ASN A 92 -12.03 -115.79 19.48
N GLY A 93 -11.54 -114.59 19.81
CA GLY A 93 -12.10 -113.75 20.87
C GLY A 93 -11.64 -114.09 22.28
N THR A 94 -10.83 -115.12 22.49
CA THR A 94 -10.50 -115.62 23.85
C THR A 94 -9.09 -115.26 24.34
N GLY A 95 -8.25 -114.63 23.51
CA GLY A 95 -6.85 -114.32 23.81
C GLY A 95 -6.61 -112.90 24.33
N ILE A 96 -5.36 -112.59 24.70
CA ILE A 96 -4.96 -111.19 24.95
C ILE A 96 -4.62 -110.50 23.63
N VAL A 97 -5.62 -109.89 22.99
CA VAL A 97 -5.40 -109.13 21.76
C VAL A 97 -5.29 -107.65 22.09
N TYR A 98 -4.17 -107.08 21.68
CA TYR A 98 -4.03 -105.64 21.49
C TYR A 98 -5.17 -105.19 20.57
N SER A 99 -6.15 -104.47 21.12
CA SER A 99 -7.45 -104.34 20.49
C SER A 99 -7.31 -103.68 19.11
N ASP A 100 -8.21 -103.99 18.18
CA ASP A 100 -8.18 -103.33 16.86
C ASP A 100 -8.30 -101.80 17.00
N LEU A 101 -8.91 -101.31 18.08
CA LEU A 101 -8.93 -99.89 18.45
C LEU A 101 -7.55 -99.38 18.90
N ASP A 102 -6.81 -100.14 19.70
CA ASP A 102 -5.45 -99.74 20.11
C ASP A 102 -4.48 -99.78 18.92
N ARG A 103 -4.64 -100.73 18.00
CA ARG A 103 -3.89 -100.76 16.72
C ARG A 103 -4.18 -99.54 15.86
N LEU A 104 -5.43 -99.08 15.84
CA LEU A 104 -5.80 -97.84 15.16
C LEU A 104 -5.18 -96.62 15.86
N CYS A 105 -5.17 -96.56 17.19
CA CYS A 105 -4.50 -95.50 17.94
C CYS A 105 -3.00 -95.43 17.59
N ASP A 106 -2.33 -96.58 17.54
CA ASP A 106 -0.92 -96.68 17.15
C ASP A 106 -0.71 -96.27 15.69
N GLY A 107 -1.62 -96.67 14.79
CA GLY A 107 -1.61 -96.23 13.40
C GLY A 107 -1.71 -94.70 13.26
N VAL A 108 -2.58 -94.05 14.04
CA VAL A 108 -2.72 -92.59 14.05
C VAL A 108 -1.47 -91.90 14.61
N MET A 109 -0.93 -92.37 15.74
CA MET A 109 0.30 -91.82 16.30
C MET A 109 1.50 -92.02 15.37
N GLY A 110 1.60 -93.20 14.74
CA GLY A 110 2.59 -93.49 13.72
C GLY A 110 2.45 -92.60 12.49
N PHE A 111 1.23 -92.31 12.04
CA PHE A 111 0.95 -91.35 10.98
C PHE A 111 1.40 -89.94 11.36
N LEU A 112 1.05 -89.45 12.56
CA LEU A 112 1.46 -88.13 13.05
C LEU A 112 2.99 -88.02 13.14
N SER A 113 3.65 -89.04 13.69
CA SER A 113 5.12 -89.12 13.75
C SER A 113 5.75 -89.10 12.37
N GLY A 114 5.19 -89.85 11.41
CA GLY A 114 5.67 -89.88 10.03
C GLY A 114 5.54 -88.55 9.30
N VAL A 115 4.36 -87.90 9.37
CA VAL A 115 4.10 -86.61 8.71
C VAL A 115 4.98 -85.50 9.31
N LEU A 116 4.96 -85.36 10.64
CA LEU A 116 5.77 -84.35 11.33
C LEU A 116 7.27 -84.61 11.14
N GLY A 117 7.68 -85.88 11.12
CA GLY A 117 9.04 -86.29 10.86
C GLY A 117 9.52 -85.97 9.45
N ALA A 118 8.63 -86.02 8.45
CA ALA A 118 8.95 -85.69 7.06
C ALA A 118 9.15 -84.18 6.83
N VAL A 119 8.43 -83.33 7.56
CA VAL A 119 8.51 -81.86 7.41
C VAL A 119 9.47 -81.18 8.40
N LYS A 120 9.97 -81.90 9.40
CA LYS A 120 10.83 -81.32 10.46
C LYS A 120 12.07 -80.60 9.93
N ASP A 121 12.54 -81.04 8.76
CA ASP A 121 13.76 -80.55 8.15
C ASP A 121 13.52 -79.43 7.13
N ASP A 122 12.26 -79.10 6.83
CA ASP A 122 11.87 -78.00 5.97
C ASP A 122 12.25 -76.65 6.61
N GLU A 123 12.84 -75.76 5.83
CA GLU A 123 13.30 -74.44 6.30
C GLU A 123 12.15 -73.57 6.83
N ALA A 124 10.94 -73.69 6.26
CA ALA A 124 9.77 -73.00 6.78
C ALA A 124 9.41 -73.51 8.18
N VAL A 125 9.45 -74.82 8.40
CA VAL A 125 9.16 -75.41 9.71
C VAL A 125 10.25 -75.06 10.73
N LYS A 126 11.53 -75.24 10.37
CA LYS A 126 12.68 -74.93 11.22
C LYS A 126 12.70 -73.47 11.68
N THR A 127 12.41 -72.54 10.78
CA THR A 127 12.47 -71.11 11.08
C THR A 127 11.58 -70.75 12.25
N TYR A 128 10.31 -71.18 12.24
CA TYR A 128 9.38 -70.81 13.31
C TYR A 128 9.49 -71.72 14.54
N ASP A 129 9.86 -72.99 14.35
CA ASP A 129 10.19 -73.91 15.46
C ASP A 129 11.35 -73.38 16.31
N ASN A 130 12.33 -72.70 15.70
CA ASN A 130 13.46 -72.10 16.41
C ASN A 130 13.05 -71.00 17.41
N TYR A 131 11.87 -70.39 17.26
CA TYR A 131 11.35 -69.39 18.20
C TYR A 131 10.46 -69.97 19.32
N MET A 132 10.20 -71.28 19.31
CA MET A 132 9.38 -71.94 20.33
C MET A 132 10.21 -72.52 21.47
N ASP A 133 9.64 -72.58 22.67
CA ASP A 133 10.31 -73.26 23.80
C ASP A 133 10.29 -74.78 23.60
N LYS A 134 9.12 -75.33 23.28
CA LYS A 134 8.92 -76.76 22.97
C LYS A 134 9.13 -77.00 21.48
N LYS A 135 10.21 -77.71 21.14
CA LYS A 135 10.60 -77.98 19.74
C LYS A 135 9.82 -79.15 19.14
N LEU A 136 9.69 -79.16 17.81
CA LEU A 136 9.10 -80.27 17.07
C LEU A 136 9.79 -81.60 17.38
N SER A 137 11.12 -81.58 17.59
CA SER A 137 11.88 -82.78 17.95
C SER A 137 11.46 -83.39 19.29
N GLU A 138 10.98 -82.58 20.23
CA GLU A 138 10.50 -83.06 21.54
C GLU A 138 9.10 -83.64 21.40
N VAL A 139 8.23 -82.98 20.61
CA VAL A 139 6.89 -83.48 20.27
C VAL A 139 6.99 -84.83 19.57
N LEU A 140 7.91 -84.99 18.62
CA LEU A 140 8.15 -86.27 17.95
C LEU A 140 8.61 -87.37 18.91
N LYS A 141 9.43 -87.06 19.92
CA LYS A 141 9.81 -88.03 20.96
C LYS A 141 8.61 -88.44 21.80
N GLU A 142 7.79 -87.48 22.21
CA GLU A 142 6.57 -87.71 22.99
C GLU A 142 5.58 -88.60 22.23
N VAL A 143 5.32 -88.28 20.96
CA VAL A 143 4.43 -89.08 20.10
C VAL A 143 4.96 -90.50 19.94
N ASN A 144 6.24 -90.69 19.63
CA ASN A 144 6.82 -92.02 19.45
C ASN A 144 6.84 -92.85 20.74
N LYS A 145 7.04 -92.21 21.90
CA LYS A 145 6.99 -92.87 23.22
C LYS A 145 5.60 -93.40 23.55
N ASN A 146 4.56 -92.73 23.06
CA ASN A 146 3.17 -93.07 23.36
C ASN A 146 2.58 -94.14 22.42
N ILE A 147 3.28 -94.52 21.35
CA ILE A 147 2.92 -95.68 20.51
C ILE A 147 2.98 -96.96 21.36
N GLY A 148 1.96 -97.81 21.27
CA GLY A 148 1.87 -99.04 22.07
C GLY A 148 1.10 -98.90 23.38
N THR A 149 0.59 -97.69 23.69
CA THR A 149 -0.12 -97.39 24.95
C THR A 149 -1.64 -97.21 24.77
N GLY A 150 -2.14 -97.46 23.57
CA GLY A 150 -3.57 -97.42 23.24
C GLY A 150 -4.16 -96.01 23.36
N ARG A 151 -5.40 -95.94 23.88
CA ARG A 151 -6.18 -94.69 23.95
C ARG A 151 -5.50 -93.56 24.72
N THR A 152 -4.85 -93.85 25.85
CA THR A 152 -4.24 -92.80 26.69
C THR A 152 -3.08 -92.12 25.96
N GLY A 153 -2.20 -92.91 25.33
CA GLY A 153 -1.11 -92.34 24.53
C GLY A 153 -1.60 -91.53 23.35
N LEU A 154 -2.69 -91.95 22.71
CA LEU A 154 -3.28 -91.15 21.63
C LEU A 154 -3.71 -89.76 22.11
N VAL A 155 -4.34 -89.68 23.30
CA VAL A 155 -4.74 -88.39 23.89
C VAL A 155 -3.51 -87.51 24.13
N ASP A 156 -2.46 -88.06 24.72
CA ASP A 156 -1.24 -87.32 25.05
C ASP A 156 -0.47 -86.90 23.78
N ALA A 157 -0.36 -87.79 22.80
CA ALA A 157 0.27 -87.52 21.51
C ALA A 157 -0.47 -86.41 20.75
N VAL A 158 -1.80 -86.47 20.67
CA VAL A 158 -2.62 -85.43 20.01
C VAL A 158 -2.52 -84.11 20.76
N ALA A 159 -2.52 -84.13 22.09
CA ALA A 159 -2.35 -82.92 22.90
C ALA A 159 -0.99 -82.25 22.63
N ALA A 160 0.10 -83.02 22.58
CA ALA A 160 1.43 -82.50 22.30
C ALA A 160 1.54 -81.92 20.87
N VAL A 161 0.96 -82.59 19.87
CA VAL A 161 0.94 -82.08 18.49
C VAL A 161 0.11 -80.81 18.39
N LYS A 162 -1.05 -80.77 19.03
CA LYS A 162 -1.93 -79.60 19.05
C LYS A 162 -1.22 -78.38 19.66
N GLU A 163 -0.63 -78.53 20.84
CA GLU A 163 0.10 -77.46 21.52
C GLU A 163 1.21 -76.89 20.64
N TRP A 164 1.98 -77.76 19.97
CA TRP A 164 3.03 -77.34 19.05
C TRP A 164 2.48 -76.60 17.82
N LEU A 165 1.38 -77.07 17.22
CA LEU A 165 0.74 -76.41 16.08
C LEU A 165 0.21 -75.01 16.46
N GLU A 166 -0.36 -74.86 17.65
CA GLU A 166 -0.83 -73.57 18.17
C GLU A 166 0.35 -72.61 18.39
N GLY A 167 1.45 -73.08 18.99
CA GLY A 167 2.68 -72.30 19.17
C GLY A 167 3.30 -71.90 17.83
N TYR A 168 3.39 -72.84 16.89
CA TYR A 168 3.96 -72.61 15.56
C TYR A 168 3.15 -71.57 14.80
N GLY A 169 1.81 -71.71 14.79
CA GLY A 169 0.90 -70.75 14.17
C GLY A 169 1.00 -69.36 14.78
N SER A 170 1.18 -69.27 16.10
CA SER A 170 1.41 -68.00 16.80
C SER A 170 2.71 -67.34 16.36
N GLN A 171 3.83 -68.07 16.35
CA GLN A 171 5.13 -67.54 15.92
C GLN A 171 5.10 -67.07 14.46
N LEU A 172 4.54 -67.90 13.57
CA LEU A 172 4.35 -67.57 12.15
C LEU A 172 3.56 -66.26 12.01
N ASN A 173 2.41 -66.15 12.69
CA ASN A 173 1.56 -64.98 12.61
C ASN A 173 2.25 -63.73 13.16
N ASN A 174 2.97 -63.83 14.28
CA ASN A 174 3.70 -62.72 14.89
C ASN A 174 4.78 -62.18 13.95
N LYS A 175 5.56 -63.06 13.30
CA LYS A 175 6.62 -62.65 12.37
C LYS A 175 6.08 -62.04 11.08
N ILE A 176 5.02 -62.61 10.51
CA ILE A 176 4.33 -62.02 9.36
C ILE A 176 3.75 -60.65 9.71
N THR A 177 3.12 -60.53 10.88
CA THR A 177 2.53 -59.28 11.36
C THR A 177 3.59 -58.20 11.56
N ALA A 178 4.76 -58.55 12.12
CA ALA A 178 5.88 -57.63 12.29
C ALA A 178 6.42 -57.04 10.97
N VAL A 179 6.27 -57.75 9.84
CA VAL A 179 6.58 -57.20 8.51
C VAL A 179 5.41 -56.42 7.93
N LYS A 180 4.19 -56.92 8.10
CA LYS A 180 2.96 -56.35 7.51
C LYS A 180 2.59 -55.00 8.14
N GLU A 181 2.55 -54.91 9.47
CA GLU A 181 2.04 -53.73 10.18
C GLU A 181 2.79 -52.44 9.84
N PRO A 182 4.14 -52.38 9.81
CA PRO A 182 4.84 -51.16 9.44
C PRO A 182 4.47 -50.69 8.02
N ILE A 183 4.26 -51.61 7.09
CA ILE A 183 3.88 -51.29 5.70
C ILE A 183 2.46 -50.73 5.67
N GLU A 184 1.53 -51.33 6.41
CA GLU A 184 0.13 -50.89 6.47
C GLU A 184 0.00 -49.51 7.13
N VAL A 185 0.73 -49.27 8.22
CA VAL A 185 0.80 -47.95 8.87
C VAL A 185 1.40 -46.92 7.93
N MET A 186 2.51 -47.24 7.26
CA MET A 186 3.13 -46.33 6.29
C MET A 186 2.17 -45.98 5.16
N LYS A 187 1.48 -46.97 4.58
CA LYS A 187 0.47 -46.75 3.54
C LYS A 187 -0.63 -45.78 4.00
N ASN A 188 -1.16 -45.99 5.20
CA ASN A 188 -2.20 -45.13 5.76
C ASN A 188 -1.70 -43.71 6.00
N LEU A 189 -0.46 -43.55 6.48
CA LEU A 189 0.16 -42.23 6.66
C LEU A 189 0.37 -41.51 5.33
N VAL A 190 0.86 -42.20 4.29
CA VAL A 190 1.02 -41.60 2.97
C VAL A 190 -0.31 -41.12 2.39
N GLU A 191 -1.37 -41.92 2.50
CA GLU A 191 -2.71 -41.52 2.03
C GLU A 191 -3.29 -40.35 2.83
N HIS A 192 -3.09 -40.33 4.15
CA HIS A 192 -3.49 -39.22 5.01
C HIS A 192 -2.75 -37.93 4.63
N ASP A 193 -1.42 -37.98 4.65
CA ASP A 193 -0.55 -36.82 4.46
C ASP A 193 -0.66 -36.23 3.05
N LYS A 194 -0.98 -37.04 2.04
CA LYS A 194 -1.30 -36.55 0.68
C LYS A 194 -2.47 -35.56 0.67
N ASN A 195 -3.45 -35.75 1.55
CA ASN A 195 -4.59 -34.84 1.66
C ASN A 195 -4.24 -33.58 2.47
N GLU A 196 -3.35 -33.70 3.45
CA GLU A 196 -2.89 -32.58 4.28
C GLU A 196 -2.09 -31.54 3.50
N ILE A 197 -1.35 -31.94 2.45
CA ILE A 197 -0.56 -31.00 1.61
C ILE A 197 -1.42 -29.82 1.10
N LYS A 198 -2.71 -30.06 0.79
CA LYS A 198 -3.61 -28.98 0.32
C LYS A 198 -3.99 -27.99 1.41
N ILE A 199 -4.06 -28.46 2.65
CA ILE A 199 -4.40 -27.66 3.84
C ILE A 199 -3.19 -26.82 4.25
N GLU A 200 -1.99 -27.36 4.04
CA GLU A 200 -0.73 -26.74 4.47
C GLU A 200 -0.22 -25.62 3.56
N LYS A 201 -0.81 -25.47 2.37
CA LYS A 201 -0.38 -24.47 1.37
C LYS A 201 -0.30 -23.04 1.93
N ASP A 202 -1.13 -22.73 2.93
CA ASP A 202 -1.25 -21.40 3.52
C ASP A 202 -0.29 -21.21 4.72
N LYS A 203 0.41 -22.27 5.15
CA LYS A 203 1.49 -22.18 6.15
C LYS A 203 2.72 -21.51 5.54
N ASN A 204 3.57 -20.92 6.37
CA ASN A 204 4.86 -20.41 5.89
C ASN A 204 5.73 -21.56 5.36
N LEU A 205 6.61 -21.26 4.39
CA LEU A 205 7.41 -22.27 3.69
C LEU A 205 8.31 -23.07 4.63
N ILE A 206 8.90 -22.43 5.65
CA ILE A 206 9.78 -23.08 6.62
C ILE A 206 9.02 -24.17 7.40
N THR A 207 7.79 -23.87 7.84
CA THR A 207 6.92 -24.83 8.52
C THR A 207 6.51 -25.97 7.58
N GLN A 208 6.18 -25.67 6.32
CA GLN A 208 5.87 -26.73 5.34
C GLN A 208 7.04 -27.70 5.14
N VAL A 209 8.25 -27.16 4.91
CA VAL A 209 9.47 -27.96 4.73
C VAL A 209 9.76 -28.82 5.97
N GLN A 210 9.62 -28.26 7.17
CA GLN A 210 9.82 -29.01 8.41
C GLN A 210 8.82 -30.18 8.53
N GLU A 211 7.53 -29.93 8.33
CA GLU A 211 6.49 -30.96 8.42
C GLU A 211 6.68 -32.07 7.37
N TRP A 212 7.09 -31.72 6.15
CA TRP A 212 7.39 -32.68 5.09
C TRP A 212 8.64 -33.52 5.40
N THR A 213 9.66 -32.89 5.98
CA THR A 213 10.87 -33.58 6.46
C THR A 213 10.53 -34.62 7.53
N GLU A 214 9.71 -34.24 8.51
CA GLU A 214 9.26 -35.14 9.57
C GLU A 214 8.47 -36.33 9.02
N ARG A 215 7.55 -36.08 8.06
CA ARG A 215 6.79 -37.13 7.36
C ARG A 215 7.70 -38.10 6.63
N ALA A 216 8.64 -37.58 5.84
CA ALA A 216 9.58 -38.40 5.08
C ALA A 216 10.42 -39.28 6.02
N GLY A 217 10.86 -38.72 7.16
CA GLY A 217 11.53 -39.46 8.23
C GLY A 217 10.67 -40.59 8.81
N ARG A 218 9.38 -40.34 9.06
CA ARG A 218 8.45 -41.38 9.53
C ARG A 218 8.31 -42.53 8.52
N TYR A 219 8.13 -42.23 7.24
CA TYR A 219 7.98 -43.27 6.21
C TYR A 219 9.23 -44.14 6.11
N ALA A 220 10.42 -43.52 6.08
CA ALA A 220 11.69 -44.23 6.06
C ALA A 220 11.84 -45.15 7.29
N SER A 221 11.44 -44.67 8.48
CA SER A 221 11.46 -45.48 9.71
C SER A 221 10.56 -46.72 9.64
N TYR A 222 9.35 -46.61 9.08
CA TYR A 222 8.47 -47.77 8.92
C TYR A 222 8.98 -48.76 7.86
N ALA A 223 9.52 -48.27 6.75
CA ALA A 223 10.15 -49.12 5.74
C ALA A 223 11.34 -49.90 6.33
N ASP A 224 12.17 -49.25 7.15
CA ASP A 224 13.28 -49.88 7.86
C ASP A 224 12.82 -50.91 8.91
N LYS A 225 11.71 -50.64 9.63
CA LYS A 225 11.12 -51.62 10.54
C LYS A 225 10.70 -52.89 9.80
N ALA A 226 10.01 -52.76 8.67
CA ALA A 226 9.64 -53.91 7.82
C ALA A 226 10.88 -54.66 7.31
N LYS A 227 11.92 -53.94 6.86
CA LYS A 227 13.18 -54.53 6.42
C LYS A 227 13.92 -55.29 7.53
N LYS A 228 13.89 -54.78 8.76
CA LYS A 228 14.48 -55.47 9.92
C LYS A 228 13.70 -56.75 10.25
N ALA A 229 12.37 -56.67 10.30
CA ALA A 229 11.50 -57.81 10.59
C ALA A 229 11.60 -58.92 9.51
N LEU A 230 11.92 -58.57 8.26
CA LEU A 230 12.09 -59.52 7.18
C LEU A 230 13.18 -60.59 7.45
N LYS A 231 14.17 -60.29 8.30
CA LYS A 231 15.24 -61.23 8.66
C LYS A 231 14.75 -62.44 9.47
N ASP A 232 13.58 -62.31 10.09
CA ASP A 232 13.01 -63.33 10.98
C ASP A 232 12.02 -64.25 10.25
N ILE A 233 11.83 -64.07 8.95
CA ILE A 233 10.93 -64.84 8.10
C ILE A 233 11.69 -65.97 7.39
N ASP A 234 10.99 -67.07 7.08
CA ASP A 234 11.56 -68.20 6.35
C ASP A 234 12.19 -67.78 5.00
N PRO A 235 13.22 -68.51 4.51
CA PRO A 235 13.94 -68.15 3.29
C PRO A 235 13.05 -68.00 2.04
N THR A 236 11.97 -68.78 1.94
CA THR A 236 11.06 -68.75 0.79
C THR A 236 10.27 -67.46 0.75
N LEU A 237 9.64 -67.08 1.87
CA LEU A 237 8.87 -65.85 1.96
C LEU A 237 9.79 -64.62 1.97
N LEU A 238 10.97 -64.71 2.59
CA LEU A 238 12.02 -63.69 2.52
C LEU A 238 12.39 -63.41 1.06
N GLY A 239 12.66 -64.44 0.26
CA GLY A 239 13.01 -64.30 -1.15
C GLY A 239 11.94 -63.56 -1.97
N LYS A 240 10.65 -63.83 -1.69
CA LYS A 240 9.51 -63.18 -2.36
C LYS A 240 9.35 -61.71 -1.98
N LEU A 241 9.65 -61.34 -0.74
CA LEU A 241 9.39 -59.98 -0.23
C LEU A 241 10.61 -59.05 -0.27
N LYS A 242 11.83 -59.60 -0.35
CA LYS A 242 13.10 -58.86 -0.29
C LYS A 242 13.17 -57.69 -1.26
N CYS A 243 12.84 -57.92 -2.53
CA CYS A 243 12.93 -56.87 -3.55
C CYS A 243 11.92 -55.75 -3.28
N SER A 244 10.66 -56.10 -3.00
CA SER A 244 9.60 -55.14 -2.73
C SER A 244 9.89 -54.27 -1.51
N ILE A 245 10.35 -54.87 -0.40
CA ILE A 245 10.72 -54.11 0.81
C ILE A 245 11.96 -53.25 0.56
N SER A 246 12.93 -53.73 -0.22
CA SER A 246 14.11 -52.93 -0.57
C SER A 246 13.74 -51.71 -1.41
N LEU A 247 12.79 -51.83 -2.34
CA LEU A 247 12.27 -50.71 -3.11
C LEU A 247 11.58 -49.68 -2.21
N LEU A 248 10.80 -50.12 -1.22
CA LEU A 248 10.18 -49.22 -0.24
C LEU A 248 11.23 -48.44 0.56
N VAL A 249 12.27 -49.12 1.03
CA VAL A 249 13.38 -48.48 1.77
C VAL A 249 14.13 -47.48 0.89
N GLN A 250 14.38 -47.83 -0.38
CA GLN A 250 15.03 -46.93 -1.33
C GLN A 250 14.17 -45.69 -1.63
N ALA A 251 12.88 -45.90 -1.93
CA ALA A 251 11.96 -44.81 -2.26
C ALA A 251 11.77 -43.84 -1.08
N THR A 252 11.52 -44.39 0.10
CA THR A 252 11.35 -43.57 1.32
C THR A 252 12.65 -42.90 1.76
N GLY A 253 13.80 -43.57 1.60
CA GLY A 253 15.11 -42.97 1.86
C GLY A 253 15.45 -41.84 0.89
N THR A 254 15.16 -42.03 -0.40
CA THR A 254 15.34 -40.98 -1.43
C THR A 254 14.45 -39.78 -1.15
N PHE A 255 13.18 -40.02 -0.82
CA PHE A 255 12.24 -38.97 -0.44
C PHE A 255 12.69 -38.22 0.82
N LYS A 256 13.17 -38.94 1.85
CA LYS A 256 13.74 -38.35 3.06
C LYS A 256 14.95 -37.47 2.75
N ALA A 257 15.88 -37.95 1.95
CA ALA A 257 17.06 -37.17 1.56
C ALA A 257 16.69 -35.89 0.81
N ALA A 258 15.70 -35.96 -0.09
CA ALA A 258 15.19 -34.79 -0.80
C ALA A 258 14.45 -33.81 0.11
N ALA A 259 13.77 -34.29 1.16
CA ALA A 259 13.08 -33.43 2.12
C ALA A 259 14.04 -32.77 3.12
N GLU A 260 15.14 -33.45 3.48
CA GLU A 260 16.22 -32.91 4.33
C GLU A 260 17.14 -31.93 3.58
N ASP A 261 16.93 -31.75 2.27
CA ASP A 261 17.68 -30.79 1.46
C ASP A 261 17.37 -29.34 1.92
N GLY A 262 18.41 -28.66 2.38
CA GLY A 262 18.34 -27.31 2.93
C GLY A 262 18.25 -26.21 1.87
N ASP A 263 18.50 -26.50 0.59
CA ASP A 263 18.66 -25.46 -0.44
C ASP A 263 17.43 -24.57 -0.55
N LEU A 264 16.22 -25.14 -0.45
CA LEU A 264 14.98 -24.36 -0.51
C LEU A 264 14.84 -23.40 0.68
N LYS A 265 15.28 -23.83 1.86
CA LYS A 265 15.28 -23.00 3.07
C LYS A 265 16.28 -21.86 2.91
N ASP A 266 17.49 -22.17 2.47
CA ASP A 266 18.56 -21.18 2.27
C ASP A 266 18.16 -20.13 1.23
N VAL A 267 17.57 -20.56 0.11
CA VAL A 267 17.03 -19.65 -0.92
C VAL A 267 15.91 -18.77 -0.37
N TYR A 268 15.02 -19.33 0.46
CA TYR A 268 13.93 -18.56 1.07
C TYR A 268 14.43 -17.50 2.05
N GLU A 269 15.38 -17.87 2.91
CA GLU A 269 15.98 -16.95 3.88
C GLU A 269 16.76 -15.83 3.18
N GLU A 270 17.57 -16.16 2.17
CA GLU A 270 18.31 -15.17 1.37
C GLU A 270 17.36 -14.23 0.62
N ALA A 271 16.30 -14.76 0.00
CA ALA A 271 15.29 -13.94 -0.68
C ALA A 271 14.59 -12.99 0.30
N GLY A 272 14.25 -13.48 1.50
CA GLY A 272 13.69 -12.67 2.58
C GLY A 272 14.63 -11.54 3.02
N GLN A 273 15.92 -11.84 3.18
CA GLN A 273 16.94 -10.85 3.51
C GLN A 273 17.08 -9.79 2.42
N LYS A 274 17.18 -10.19 1.15
CA LYS A 274 17.29 -9.25 0.01
C LYS A 274 16.07 -8.36 -0.12
N MET A 275 14.87 -8.90 0.11
CA MET A 275 13.64 -8.12 0.12
C MET A 275 13.63 -7.09 1.26
N HIS A 276 14.10 -7.48 2.45
CA HIS A 276 14.24 -6.56 3.58
C HIS A 276 15.26 -5.44 3.30
N GLU A 277 16.43 -5.78 2.75
CA GLU A 277 17.46 -4.81 2.33
C GLU A 277 16.89 -3.81 1.32
N LEU A 278 16.16 -4.29 0.31
CA LEU A 278 15.49 -3.44 -0.68
C LEU A 278 14.44 -2.53 -0.04
N HIS A 279 13.61 -3.05 0.87
CA HIS A 279 12.61 -2.27 1.59
C HIS A 279 13.25 -1.11 2.37
N VAL A 280 14.29 -1.40 3.16
CA VAL A 280 15.03 -0.39 3.95
C VAL A 280 15.67 0.66 3.04
N PHE A 281 16.27 0.24 1.92
CA PHE A 281 16.85 1.15 0.94
C PHE A 281 15.81 2.10 0.34
N LEU A 282 14.67 1.55 -0.11
CA LEU A 282 13.58 2.33 -0.68
C LEU A 282 13.00 3.31 0.33
N GLU A 283 12.72 2.86 1.56
CA GLU A 283 12.18 3.70 2.62
C GLU A 283 13.09 4.90 2.91
N LYS A 284 14.40 4.68 3.03
CA LYS A 284 15.39 5.76 3.23
C LYS A 284 15.40 6.74 2.06
N ARG A 285 15.33 6.24 0.83
CA ARG A 285 15.35 7.07 -0.39
C ARG A 285 14.06 7.90 -0.50
N PHE A 286 12.90 7.30 -0.26
CA PHE A 286 11.62 8.01 -0.23
C PHE A 286 11.59 9.10 0.85
N LYS A 287 12.01 8.78 2.07
CA LYS A 287 12.10 9.77 3.16
C LYS A 287 12.99 10.96 2.78
N THR A 288 14.15 10.70 2.19
CA THR A 288 15.09 11.74 1.75
C THR A 288 14.51 12.61 0.65
N TYR A 289 13.92 12.00 -0.39
CA TYR A 289 13.30 12.75 -1.49
C TYR A 289 12.13 13.61 -1.00
N THR A 290 11.24 13.05 -0.19
CA THR A 290 10.09 13.76 0.37
C THR A 290 10.52 14.94 1.24
N TYR A 291 11.57 14.77 2.06
CA TYR A 291 12.15 15.85 2.84
C TYR A 291 12.72 16.95 1.96
N ASN A 292 13.53 16.59 0.96
CA ASN A 292 14.15 17.56 0.05
C ASN A 292 13.09 18.33 -0.77
N LEU A 293 12.05 17.64 -1.24
CA LEU A 293 10.94 18.27 -1.95
C LEU A 293 10.17 19.23 -1.05
N HIS A 294 9.82 18.82 0.18
CA HIS A 294 9.19 19.70 1.15
C HIS A 294 10.02 20.94 1.45
N LYS A 295 11.33 20.75 1.66
CA LYS A 295 12.27 21.84 1.91
C LYS A 295 12.32 22.79 0.71
N TYR A 296 12.50 22.26 -0.50
CA TYR A 296 12.52 23.06 -1.72
C TYR A 296 11.23 23.86 -1.91
N LEU A 297 10.06 23.22 -1.78
CA LEU A 297 8.78 23.90 -1.91
C LEU A 297 8.60 24.97 -0.83
N LYS A 298 8.95 24.67 0.43
CA LYS A 298 8.89 25.64 1.53
C LYS A 298 9.79 26.83 1.27
N ASP A 299 11.03 26.61 0.81
CA ASP A 299 12.00 27.66 0.58
C ASP A 299 11.59 28.52 -0.64
N GLN A 300 11.24 27.89 -1.77
CA GLN A 300 10.91 28.61 -3.01
C GLN A 300 9.52 29.25 -3.00
N ILE A 301 8.46 28.48 -2.69
CA ILE A 301 7.10 29.01 -2.63
C ILE A 301 6.96 29.95 -1.44
N GLY A 302 7.60 29.64 -0.32
CA GLY A 302 7.64 30.53 0.85
C GLY A 302 8.31 31.86 0.54
N ALA A 303 9.46 31.85 -0.16
CA ALA A 303 10.13 33.08 -0.61
C ALA A 303 9.24 33.89 -1.56
N LEU A 304 8.69 33.26 -2.60
CA LEU A 304 7.79 33.92 -3.55
C LEU A 304 6.57 34.53 -2.85
N ASN A 305 5.95 33.80 -1.92
CA ASN A 305 4.83 34.30 -1.15
C ASN A 305 5.24 35.49 -0.26
N GLY A 306 6.44 35.45 0.32
CA GLY A 306 7.03 36.57 1.05
C GLY A 306 7.22 37.81 0.17
N ASP A 307 7.77 37.64 -1.02
CA ASP A 307 7.98 38.70 -2.00
C ASP A 307 6.65 39.30 -2.48
N LEU A 308 5.66 38.47 -2.80
CA LEU A 308 4.31 38.91 -3.16
C LEU A 308 3.64 39.68 -2.02
N THR A 309 3.79 39.21 -0.78
CA THR A 309 3.26 39.89 0.41
C THR A 309 3.94 41.25 0.60
N ASN A 310 5.26 41.33 0.41
CA ASN A 310 6.01 42.57 0.50
C ASN A 310 5.60 43.55 -0.62
N PHE A 311 5.50 43.07 -1.86
CA PHE A 311 5.04 43.85 -3.00
C PHE A 311 3.65 44.43 -2.73
N LYS A 312 2.70 43.61 -2.28
CA LYS A 312 1.35 44.04 -1.93
C LYS A 312 1.32 45.06 -0.78
N ASN A 313 1.98 44.75 0.34
CA ASN A 313 1.81 45.55 1.56
C ASN A 313 2.71 46.78 1.62
N LYS A 314 3.79 46.82 0.84
CA LYS A 314 4.69 47.99 0.80
C LYS A 314 4.51 48.77 -0.48
N GLN A 315 4.72 48.16 -1.64
CA GLN A 315 4.74 48.90 -2.90
C GLN A 315 3.33 49.40 -3.27
N PHE A 316 2.31 48.54 -3.25
CA PHE A 316 0.95 49.01 -3.52
C PHE A 316 0.43 49.96 -2.44
N SER A 317 0.73 49.74 -1.16
CA SER A 317 0.33 50.69 -0.12
C SER A 317 1.00 52.06 -0.28
N ARG A 318 2.28 52.11 -0.69
CA ARG A 318 2.96 53.37 -1.03
C ARG A 318 2.31 54.03 -2.25
N LEU A 319 2.09 53.29 -3.33
CA LEU A 319 1.43 53.81 -4.53
C LEU A 319 0.03 54.36 -4.20
N PHE A 320 -0.74 53.60 -3.42
CA PHE A 320 -2.07 54.01 -2.96
C PHE A 320 -1.99 55.30 -2.14
N SER A 321 -1.02 55.43 -1.23
CA SER A 321 -0.81 56.65 -0.44
C SER A 321 -0.42 57.83 -1.32
N SER A 322 0.55 57.64 -2.24
CA SER A 322 1.00 58.72 -3.12
C SER A 322 -0.11 59.21 -4.05
N ILE A 323 -0.96 58.33 -4.57
CA ILE A 323 -2.08 58.73 -5.42
C ILE A 323 -3.22 59.34 -4.60
N ASN A 324 -3.71 58.64 -3.58
CA ASN A 324 -4.98 59.02 -2.95
C ASN A 324 -4.81 60.08 -1.86
N ILE A 325 -3.62 60.23 -1.29
CA ILE A 325 -3.35 61.20 -0.23
C ILE A 325 -2.47 62.31 -0.78
N GLU A 326 -1.26 62.00 -1.26
CA GLU A 326 -0.29 63.04 -1.62
C GLU A 326 -0.74 63.84 -2.85
N LEU A 327 -1.11 63.17 -3.94
CA LEU A 327 -1.58 63.85 -5.15
C LEU A 327 -2.91 64.56 -4.93
N PHE A 328 -3.83 63.97 -4.15
CA PHE A 328 -5.09 64.62 -3.78
C PHE A 328 -4.85 65.91 -2.97
N ASN A 329 -3.95 65.86 -1.99
CA ASN A 329 -3.58 67.04 -1.20
C ASN A 329 -2.89 68.11 -2.05
N ALA A 330 -2.02 67.71 -2.97
CA ALA A 330 -1.39 68.64 -3.91
C ALA A 330 -2.43 69.28 -4.83
N PHE A 331 -3.38 68.50 -5.36
CA PHE A 331 -4.47 69.00 -6.18
C PHE A 331 -5.33 70.03 -5.41
N ASN A 332 -5.75 69.70 -4.18
CA ASN A 332 -6.52 70.62 -3.34
C ASN A 332 -5.73 71.91 -3.05
N THR A 333 -4.43 71.81 -2.81
CA THR A 333 -3.57 72.98 -2.58
C THR A 333 -3.55 73.89 -3.81
N VAL A 334 -3.37 73.32 -5.01
CA VAL A 334 -3.41 74.08 -6.26
C VAL A 334 -4.78 74.69 -6.49
N GLN A 335 -5.85 73.92 -6.28
CA GLN A 335 -7.23 74.39 -6.42
C GLN A 335 -7.51 75.60 -5.51
N THR A 336 -7.18 75.51 -4.22
CA THR A 336 -7.34 76.63 -3.27
C THR A 336 -6.48 77.85 -3.68
N ALA A 337 -5.28 77.63 -4.21
CA ALA A 337 -4.43 78.72 -4.69
C ALA A 337 -5.02 79.42 -5.93
N ILE A 338 -5.61 78.66 -6.87
CA ILE A 338 -6.32 79.19 -8.04
C ILE A 338 -7.54 80.00 -7.58
N GLU A 339 -8.40 79.45 -6.72
CA GLU A 339 -9.58 80.15 -6.19
C GLU A 339 -9.19 81.47 -5.51
N ARG A 340 -8.10 81.46 -4.74
CA ARG A 340 -7.56 82.66 -4.10
C ARG A 340 -7.02 83.66 -5.13
N LEU A 341 -6.34 83.19 -6.17
CA LEU A 341 -5.85 84.05 -7.26
C LEU A 341 -7.01 84.70 -8.01
N GLU A 342 -8.03 83.93 -8.39
CA GLU A 342 -9.24 84.43 -9.04
C GLU A 342 -9.94 85.47 -8.17
N THR A 343 -10.15 85.18 -6.89
CA THR A 343 -10.76 86.12 -5.93
C THR A 343 -9.94 87.41 -5.79
N ASN A 344 -8.61 87.30 -5.71
CA ASN A 344 -7.74 88.46 -5.62
C ASN A 344 -7.70 89.26 -6.93
N TYR A 345 -7.69 88.60 -8.08
CA TYR A 345 -7.71 89.26 -9.38
C TYR A 345 -9.03 90.01 -9.59
N GLN A 346 -10.16 89.38 -9.25
CA GLN A 346 -11.47 90.01 -9.28
C GLN A 346 -11.50 91.26 -8.38
N SER A 347 -11.19 91.09 -7.09
CA SER A 347 -11.31 92.19 -6.12
C SER A 347 -10.30 93.32 -6.31
N ARG A 348 -9.05 93.02 -6.69
CA ARG A 348 -7.98 94.04 -6.78
C ARG A 348 -7.84 94.65 -8.15
N ILE A 349 -8.02 93.87 -9.22
CA ILE A 349 -7.78 94.32 -10.59
C ILE A 349 -9.11 94.67 -11.26
N VAL A 350 -10.06 93.74 -11.33
CA VAL A 350 -11.31 93.97 -12.07
C VAL A 350 -12.17 95.03 -11.38
N ASP A 351 -12.43 94.88 -10.09
CA ASP A 351 -13.25 95.82 -9.33
C ASP A 351 -12.55 97.19 -9.19
N GLY A 352 -11.21 97.22 -9.11
CA GLY A 352 -10.42 98.45 -9.08
C GLY A 352 -10.40 99.22 -10.41
N LEU A 353 -10.34 98.50 -11.55
CA LEU A 353 -10.35 99.10 -12.89
C LEU A 353 -11.75 99.46 -13.38
N SER A 354 -12.81 98.78 -12.91
CA SER A 354 -14.20 99.04 -13.30
C SER A 354 -14.61 100.53 -13.17
N PRO A 355 -14.39 101.21 -12.03
CA PRO A 355 -14.72 102.63 -11.91
C PRO A 355 -13.84 103.52 -12.81
N ILE A 356 -12.59 103.13 -13.08
CA ILE A 356 -11.71 103.89 -14.00
C ILE A 356 -12.23 103.79 -15.44
N VAL A 357 -12.62 102.60 -15.89
CA VAL A 357 -13.21 102.38 -17.22
C VAL A 357 -14.52 103.15 -17.35
N GLU A 358 -15.36 103.12 -16.31
CA GLU A 358 -16.64 103.84 -16.33
C GLU A 358 -16.44 105.37 -16.34
N ASN A 359 -15.50 105.87 -15.55
CA ASN A 359 -15.09 107.28 -15.59
C ASN A 359 -14.49 107.69 -16.95
N ALA A 360 -13.71 106.81 -17.59
CA ALA A 360 -13.16 107.05 -18.91
C ALA A 360 -14.25 107.11 -19.99
N LYS A 361 -15.29 106.25 -19.90
CA LYS A 361 -16.48 106.34 -20.77
C LYS A 361 -17.25 107.65 -20.55
N LEU A 362 -17.46 108.05 -19.30
CA LEU A 362 -18.10 109.32 -18.97
C LEU A 362 -17.31 110.52 -19.53
N LEU A 363 -15.98 110.49 -19.38
CA LEU A 363 -15.10 111.52 -19.94
C LEU A 363 -15.17 111.55 -21.47
N LYS A 364 -15.14 110.39 -22.14
CA LYS A 364 -15.32 110.29 -23.60
C LYS A 364 -16.65 110.90 -24.04
N GLY A 365 -17.74 110.60 -23.34
CA GLY A 365 -19.06 111.18 -23.60
C GLY A 365 -19.07 112.71 -23.45
N LYS A 366 -18.42 113.26 -22.42
CA LYS A 366 -18.24 114.71 -22.25
C LYS A 366 -17.44 115.32 -23.40
N VAL A 367 -16.33 114.72 -23.79
CA VAL A 367 -15.50 115.20 -24.91
C VAL A 367 -16.27 115.18 -26.23
N GLU A 368 -17.05 114.14 -26.51
CA GLU A 368 -17.89 114.08 -27.71
C GLU A 368 -18.99 115.15 -27.70
N SER A 369 -19.61 115.41 -26.54
CA SER A 369 -20.58 116.49 -26.37
C SER A 369 -19.96 117.87 -26.62
N GLU A 370 -18.81 118.15 -26.01
CA GLU A 370 -18.07 119.41 -26.18
C GLU A 370 -17.65 119.61 -27.64
N LYS A 371 -17.18 118.55 -28.31
CA LYS A 371 -16.84 118.56 -29.74
C LYS A 371 -18.06 118.88 -30.61
N GLY A 372 -19.25 118.43 -30.22
CA GLY A 372 -20.53 118.79 -30.83
C GLY A 372 -20.84 120.28 -30.69
N ILE A 373 -20.70 120.83 -29.48
CA ILE A 373 -20.89 122.27 -29.19
C ILE A 373 -19.93 123.12 -30.02
N LEU A 374 -18.64 122.76 -30.04
CA LEU A 374 -17.61 123.44 -30.83
C LEU A 374 -17.91 123.41 -32.32
N ARG A 375 -18.38 122.28 -32.86
CA ARG A 375 -18.83 122.19 -34.26
C ARG A 375 -19.92 123.21 -34.56
N THR A 376 -20.94 123.32 -33.71
CA THR A 376 -22.03 124.29 -33.87
C THR A 376 -21.54 125.73 -33.82
N GLN A 377 -20.63 126.06 -32.90
CA GLN A 377 -20.03 127.40 -32.81
C GLN A 377 -19.19 127.75 -34.05
N VAL A 378 -18.41 126.81 -34.56
CA VAL A 378 -17.60 127.00 -35.78
C VAL A 378 -18.50 127.19 -37.00
N THR A 379 -19.58 126.41 -37.13
CA THR A 379 -20.58 126.61 -38.20
C THR A 379 -21.23 127.99 -38.11
N SER A 380 -21.66 128.40 -36.91
CA SER A 380 -22.24 129.73 -36.68
C SER A 380 -21.26 130.88 -37.01
N LEU A 381 -19.98 130.71 -36.71
CA LEU A 381 -18.94 131.67 -37.09
C LEU A 381 -18.77 131.71 -38.62
N GLY A 382 -18.80 130.56 -39.30
CA GLY A 382 -18.79 130.46 -40.75
C GLY A 382 -19.98 131.17 -41.42
N ASP A 383 -21.18 131.03 -40.85
CA ASP A 383 -22.38 131.70 -41.32
C ASP A 383 -22.27 133.23 -41.16
N ARG A 384 -21.76 133.69 -40.00
CA ARG A 384 -21.49 135.12 -39.75
C ARG A 384 -20.44 135.70 -40.70
N MET A 385 -19.39 134.95 -41.03
CA MET A 385 -18.36 135.37 -41.99
C MET A 385 -18.94 135.50 -43.40
N SER A 386 -19.87 134.60 -43.77
CA SER A 386 -20.59 134.66 -45.05
C SER A 386 -21.53 135.87 -45.14
N ALA A 387 -22.20 136.22 -44.03
CA ALA A 387 -23.00 137.43 -43.94
C ALA A 387 -22.15 138.71 -44.10
N LEU A 388 -20.96 138.76 -43.48
CA LEU A 388 -20.03 139.89 -43.59
C LEU A 388 -19.50 140.06 -45.03
N THR A 389 -19.21 138.94 -45.70
CA THR A 389 -18.77 138.93 -47.11
C THR A 389 -19.86 139.42 -48.05
N THR A 390 -21.13 139.16 -47.72
CA THR A 390 -22.29 139.64 -48.49
C THR A 390 -22.50 141.14 -48.29
N LEU A 391 -22.27 141.65 -47.07
CA LEU A 391 -22.35 143.06 -46.73
C LEU A 391 -21.26 143.90 -47.43
N TYR A 392 -20.04 143.36 -47.53
CA TYR A 392 -18.94 143.96 -48.31
C TYR A 392 -19.29 144.13 -49.80
N ARG A 393 -20.00 143.16 -50.41
CA ARG A 393 -20.44 143.27 -51.81
C ARG A 393 -21.56 144.30 -52.01
N SER A 394 -22.45 144.47 -51.02
CA SER A 394 -23.57 145.42 -51.08
C SER A 394 -23.13 146.88 -50.95
N VAL A 395 -22.03 147.17 -50.24
CA VAL A 395 -21.50 148.53 -50.05
C VAL A 395 -20.72 149.02 -51.29
N ASN A 396 -20.22 148.12 -52.13
CA ASN A 396 -19.40 148.47 -53.29
C ASN A 396 -20.19 148.84 -54.57
N SER A 397 -21.53 148.76 -54.55
CA SER A 397 -22.39 148.98 -55.74
C SER A 397 -23.32 150.21 -55.67
N GLU A 398 -23.29 151.02 -54.61
CA GLU A 398 -24.33 152.04 -54.34
C GLU A 398 -23.82 153.47 -54.03
N VAL A 399 -22.63 153.91 -54.48
CA VAL A 399 -22.24 155.33 -54.34
C VAL A 399 -21.67 155.96 -55.63
N PRO A 400 -22.12 157.17 -56.04
CA PRO A 400 -22.13 157.67 -57.43
C PRO A 400 -20.97 158.63 -57.81
N ASP A 401 -20.85 158.85 -59.13
CA ASP A 401 -19.77 159.52 -59.89
C ASP A 401 -19.63 161.06 -59.75
N GLU A 402 -20.01 161.67 -58.61
CA GLU A 402 -19.88 163.13 -58.41
C GLU A 402 -18.83 163.53 -57.34
N VAL A 403 -17.99 162.58 -56.91
CA VAL A 403 -16.86 162.83 -55.99
C VAL A 403 -15.51 162.56 -56.67
N ASN A 404 -15.39 162.89 -57.97
CA ASN A 404 -14.11 162.90 -58.72
C ASN A 404 -13.66 164.30 -59.19
N LYS A 405 -14.12 165.35 -58.49
CA LYS A 405 -13.42 166.63 -58.31
C LYS A 405 -13.24 166.79 -56.80
N PHE A 406 -12.20 166.31 -56.11
CA PHE A 406 -10.79 166.25 -56.44
C PHE A 406 -10.15 165.17 -55.56
N LYS A 407 -9.44 164.22 -56.17
CA LYS A 407 -8.09 163.87 -55.71
C LYS A 407 -7.22 163.47 -56.90
N LYS A 408 -6.89 164.48 -57.70
CA LYS A 408 -5.56 164.72 -58.29
C LYS A 408 -5.55 166.10 -58.94
N SER A 409 -5.18 167.12 -58.15
CA SER A 409 -4.56 168.38 -58.57
C SER A 409 -4.53 169.37 -57.38
N ASP A 410 -3.46 169.31 -56.61
CA ASP A 410 -2.69 170.40 -55.95
C ASP A 410 -3.38 171.67 -55.37
N GLY A 411 -3.25 171.82 -54.03
CA GLY A 411 -3.20 173.09 -53.26
C GLY A 411 -4.44 173.41 -52.40
N TRP A 412 -4.44 173.88 -51.14
CA TRP A 412 -3.51 174.50 -50.14
C TRP A 412 -4.03 174.14 -48.70
N SER A 413 -3.28 174.02 -47.59
CA SER A 413 -2.35 174.89 -46.81
C SER A 413 -3.03 175.80 -45.74
N VAL A 414 -2.73 175.55 -44.45
CA VAL A 414 -3.20 176.36 -43.28
C VAL A 414 -2.13 177.39 -42.84
N GLU A 415 -0.97 177.40 -43.49
CA GLU A 415 0.11 178.38 -43.23
C GLU A 415 0.03 179.63 -44.12
N GLN A 416 -0.87 179.66 -45.13
CA GLN A 416 -1.11 180.84 -45.96
C GLN A 416 -2.22 181.78 -45.45
N TYR A 417 -3.08 181.34 -44.52
CA TYR A 417 -4.10 182.22 -43.93
C TYR A 417 -3.55 183.13 -42.82
N VAL A 418 -2.40 182.79 -42.20
CA VAL A 418 -1.80 183.59 -41.13
C VAL A 418 -0.77 184.59 -41.67
N GLU A 419 -0.09 184.31 -42.78
CA GLU A 419 0.79 185.30 -43.44
C GLU A 419 0.09 186.18 -44.49
N GLN A 420 -1.00 185.73 -45.15
CA GLN A 420 -1.83 186.67 -45.95
C GLN A 420 -2.57 187.69 -45.07
N PHE A 421 -2.88 187.38 -43.81
CA PHE A 421 -3.45 188.36 -42.87
C PHE A 421 -2.44 189.46 -42.49
N LYS A 422 -1.13 189.15 -42.44
CA LYS A 422 -0.05 190.14 -42.24
C LYS A 422 0.26 190.95 -43.49
N VAL A 423 0.24 190.34 -44.68
CA VAL A 423 0.44 191.06 -45.96
C VAL A 423 -0.76 191.97 -46.28
N THR A 424 -1.99 191.56 -45.96
CA THR A 424 -3.20 192.40 -46.13
C THR A 424 -3.22 193.64 -45.22
N ILE A 425 -2.59 193.58 -44.04
CA ILE A 425 -2.37 194.76 -43.18
C ILE A 425 -1.26 195.66 -43.75
N LYS A 426 -0.22 195.08 -44.36
CA LYS A 426 0.90 195.83 -44.95
C LYS A 426 0.54 196.53 -46.26
N ASP A 427 -0.30 195.91 -47.10
CA ASP A 427 -0.74 196.47 -48.37
C ASP A 427 -1.81 197.55 -48.18
N LYS A 428 -2.74 197.41 -47.21
CA LYS A 428 -3.66 198.51 -46.83
C LYS A 428 -2.97 199.72 -46.20
N ILE A 429 -1.81 199.54 -45.56
CA ILE A 429 -0.97 200.64 -45.07
C ILE A 429 -0.14 201.26 -46.20
N SER A 430 0.28 200.48 -47.21
CA SER A 430 0.95 201.02 -48.41
C SER A 430 -0.02 201.74 -49.34
N GLU A 431 -1.28 201.30 -49.44
CA GLU A 431 -2.39 201.99 -50.11
C GLU A 431 -2.64 203.39 -49.47
N TYR A 432 -2.41 203.53 -48.16
CA TYR A 432 -2.49 204.82 -47.44
C TYR A 432 -1.25 205.71 -47.60
N VAL A 433 -0.04 205.12 -47.69
CA VAL A 433 1.25 205.86 -47.75
C VAL A 433 1.63 206.26 -49.18
N THR A 434 1.32 205.44 -50.18
CA THR A 434 1.79 205.65 -51.57
C THR A 434 0.85 206.54 -52.38
N ASP A 435 -0.47 206.37 -52.22
CA ASP A 435 -1.47 207.04 -53.05
C ASP A 435 -2.25 208.16 -52.31
N GLU A 436 -2.40 208.09 -50.97
CA GLU A 436 -3.15 209.10 -50.20
C GLU A 436 -2.28 210.14 -49.45
N LEU A 437 -1.04 209.77 -49.04
CA LEU A 437 -0.13 210.64 -48.29
C LEU A 437 0.76 211.51 -49.20
N CYS A 438 1.15 211.01 -50.37
CA CYS A 438 1.91 211.77 -51.37
C CYS A 438 1.12 212.95 -51.95
N ASP A 439 -0.20 212.79 -52.15
CA ASP A 439 -1.08 213.88 -52.56
C ASP A 439 -1.21 214.95 -51.46
N LYS A 440 -1.21 214.56 -50.17
CA LYS A 440 -1.24 215.50 -49.03
C LYS A 440 0.07 216.26 -48.82
N ILE A 441 1.23 215.66 -49.09
CA ILE A 441 2.55 216.30 -48.96
C ILE A 441 2.87 217.18 -50.20
N THR A 442 2.45 216.77 -51.40
CA THR A 442 2.62 217.58 -52.63
C THR A 442 1.72 218.82 -52.63
N ALA A 443 0.49 218.70 -52.11
CA ALA A 443 -0.40 219.83 -51.85
C ALA A 443 0.14 220.79 -50.75
N ALA A 444 0.95 220.28 -49.81
CA ALA A 444 1.60 221.10 -48.78
C ALA A 444 2.87 221.81 -49.29
N LEU A 445 3.67 221.18 -50.16
CA LEU A 445 4.90 221.79 -50.72
C LEU A 445 4.62 222.83 -51.81
N LYS A 446 3.61 222.63 -52.68
CA LYS A 446 3.24 223.67 -53.67
C LYS A 446 2.79 224.98 -53.01
N LYS A 447 2.19 224.90 -51.82
CA LYS A 447 1.75 226.08 -51.05
C LYS A 447 2.91 226.91 -50.48
N PHE A 448 4.15 226.38 -50.47
CA PHE A 448 5.33 227.05 -49.93
C PHE A 448 6.46 227.31 -50.94
N THR A 449 6.42 226.74 -52.15
CA THR A 449 7.54 226.84 -53.12
C THR A 449 7.28 227.71 -54.36
N ASP A 450 6.02 228.10 -54.61
CA ASP A 450 5.67 229.17 -55.56
C ASP A 450 6.37 230.54 -55.30
N PRO A 451 6.90 230.89 -54.11
CA PRO A 451 7.54 232.21 -53.92
C PRO A 451 9.08 232.29 -54.04
N ILE A 452 9.84 231.18 -54.12
CA ILE A 452 11.30 231.23 -53.80
C ILE A 452 12.27 231.10 -55.00
N ALA A 453 11.90 230.46 -56.12
CA ALA A 453 12.88 230.24 -57.21
C ALA A 453 12.71 231.16 -58.44
N ASN A 454 11.57 231.83 -58.61
CA ASN A 454 11.49 232.98 -59.50
C ASN A 454 11.92 234.22 -58.72
N GLY A 455 13.24 234.39 -58.64
CA GLY A 455 13.81 235.73 -58.61
C GLY A 455 13.48 236.44 -59.94
N LYS A 456 12.24 236.93 -60.05
CA LYS A 456 11.83 238.09 -60.84
C LYS A 456 10.38 238.48 -60.53
N GLU A 457 10.30 239.59 -59.79
CA GLU A 457 9.40 240.75 -59.91
C GLU A 457 7.92 240.52 -60.27
N ILE A 458 7.00 240.91 -59.38
CA ILE A 458 6.40 242.26 -59.28
C ILE A 458 5.69 242.68 -60.57
N ARG A 459 4.35 242.67 -60.49
CA ARG A 459 3.54 243.89 -60.66
C ARG A 459 2.30 243.79 -59.78
N GLY A 460 1.88 244.96 -59.30
CA GLY A 460 0.75 245.13 -58.40
C GLY A 460 -0.61 244.83 -59.04
N THR A 461 -1.63 245.06 -58.20
CA THR A 461 -3.03 244.61 -58.21
C THR A 461 -3.24 243.15 -57.85
#